data_AF-A0AAD9U7Y8-F1
#
_entry.id   AF-A0AAD9U7Y8-F1
#
_cell.length_a   1.000
_cell.length_b   1.000
_cell.length_c   1.000
_cell.angle_alpha   90.00
_cell.angle_beta   90.00
_cell.angle_gamma   90.00
#
_symmetry.space_group_name_H-M   'P 1'
#
loop_
_entity.id
_entity.type
_entity.pdbx_description
1 polymer ?
#
loop_
_entity_poly.entity_id
_entity_poly.type
_entity_poly.pdbx_seq_one_letter_code
_entity_poly.pdbx_strand_id
1 'polypeptide(L)'
;MSIDLAKIRSRMPSYNPNSTLDDRILWLPSSNGIYSVTSAMESLRTPHPFVSWYKIVWFPQNIPRMGFILWLAIKGRLSTSDRVQHYDPQVVTTCVLCNSQAETHAHIFFECLYSNAIWT
;
A
#
# COMPACT_ATOMS: atom_id res chain seq x y z
N MET A 1 -19.96 -19.93 11.20
CA MET A 1 -19.42 -18.68 11.78
C MET A 1 -20.42 -18.22 12.83
N SER A 2 -20.20 -18.59 14.10
CA SER A 2 -21.16 -18.34 15.18
C SER A 2 -21.15 -16.86 15.54
N ILE A 3 -22.30 -16.21 15.49
CA ILE A 3 -22.44 -14.81 15.92
C ILE A 3 -22.38 -14.80 17.45
N ASP A 4 -21.29 -14.27 18.00
CA ASP A 4 -21.07 -14.16 19.44
C ASP A 4 -21.90 -13.00 20.00
N LEU A 5 -23.10 -13.34 20.47
CA LEU A 5 -24.07 -12.39 21.03
C LEU A 5 -23.52 -11.64 22.26
N ALA A 6 -22.53 -12.21 22.97
CA ALA A 6 -21.90 -11.55 24.11
C ALA A 6 -21.04 -10.36 23.67
N LYS A 7 -20.30 -10.50 22.56
CA LYS A 7 -19.53 -9.39 21.95
C LYS A 7 -20.40 -8.28 21.38
N ILE A 8 -21.58 -8.62 20.88
CA ILE A 8 -22.55 -7.63 20.40
C ILE A 8 -23.12 -6.86 21.59
N ARG A 9 -23.54 -7.57 22.65
CA ARG A 9 -24.10 -6.97 23.86
C ARG A 9 -23.12 -6.04 24.57
N SER A 10 -21.83 -6.37 24.59
CA SER A 10 -20.81 -5.51 25.21
C SER A 10 -20.51 -4.22 24.44
N ARG A 11 -20.91 -4.14 23.16
CA ARG A 11 -20.70 -2.96 22.30
C ARG A 11 -21.94 -2.07 22.17
N MET A 12 -23.11 -2.55 22.61
CA MET A 12 -24.29 -1.70 22.62
C MET A 12 -24.21 -0.70 23.78
N PRO A 13 -24.45 0.60 23.52
CA PRO A 13 -24.79 1.54 24.58
C PRO A 13 -25.98 0.99 25.37
N SER A 14 -26.12 1.40 26.64
CA SER A 14 -27.25 0.99 27.49
C SER A 14 -28.58 1.14 26.75
N TYR A 15 -29.22 0.01 26.44
CA TYR A 15 -30.50 -0.04 25.75
C TYR A 15 -31.61 0.43 26.70
N ASN A 16 -32.06 1.67 26.52
CA ASN A 16 -33.24 2.21 27.19
C ASN A 16 -34.31 2.48 26.12
N PRO A 17 -35.21 1.51 25.86
CA PRO A 17 -36.20 1.65 24.80
C PRO A 17 -37.16 2.79 25.13
N ASN A 18 -37.19 3.80 24.27
CA ASN A 18 -38.20 4.84 24.32
C ASN A 18 -39.28 4.53 23.28
N SER A 19 -40.48 4.16 23.73
CA SER A 19 -41.61 3.80 22.87
C SER A 19 -42.19 4.97 22.07
N THR A 20 -41.68 6.20 22.26
CA THR A 20 -42.11 7.39 21.51
C THR A 20 -41.14 7.80 20.40
N LEU A 21 -40.00 7.12 20.27
CA LEU A 21 -38.99 7.42 19.24
C LEU A 21 -38.95 6.29 18.20
N ASP A 22 -38.91 6.68 16.93
CA ASP A 22 -38.70 5.75 15.84
C ASP A 22 -37.27 5.18 15.84
N ASP A 23 -37.14 3.93 15.42
CA ASP A 23 -35.86 3.26 15.23
C ASP A 23 -34.98 3.99 14.21
N ARG A 24 -33.67 4.04 14.49
CA ARG A 24 -32.68 4.65 13.59
C ARG A 24 -31.48 3.73 13.40
N ILE A 25 -30.98 3.68 12.17
CA ILE A 25 -29.75 2.97 11.83
C ILE A 25 -28.56 3.82 12.28
N LEU A 26 -27.67 3.25 13.10
CA LEU A 26 -26.47 3.90 13.60
C LEU A 26 -25.20 3.25 13.03
N TRP A 27 -24.33 4.08 12.48
CA TRP A 27 -22.99 3.67 12.04
C TRP A 27 -21.99 3.77 13.21
N LEU A 28 -21.84 2.68 13.96
CA LEU A 28 -21.00 2.62 15.17
C LEU A 28 -19.53 3.02 14.98
N PRO A 29 -18.89 2.80 13.82
CA PRO A 29 -17.51 3.27 13.61
C PRO A 29 -17.36 4.80 13.61
N SER A 30 -18.45 5.55 13.49
CA SER A 30 -18.44 7.01 13.68
C SER A 30 -19.09 7.39 15.00
N SER A 31 -18.46 8.29 15.76
CA SER A 31 -18.96 8.73 17.07
C SER A 31 -20.30 9.48 17.01
N ASN A 32 -20.62 10.08 15.86
CA ASN A 32 -21.90 10.75 15.61
C ASN A 32 -22.99 9.80 15.07
N GLY A 33 -22.68 8.52 14.88
CA GLY A 33 -23.61 7.52 14.34
C GLY A 33 -23.96 7.70 12.85
N ILE A 34 -23.35 8.65 12.15
CA ILE A 34 -23.61 8.96 10.73
C ILE A 34 -22.64 8.17 9.85
N TYR A 35 -23.19 7.51 8.84
CA TYR A 35 -22.39 6.82 7.82
C TYR A 35 -21.65 7.82 6.92
N SER A 36 -20.39 7.52 6.62
CA SER A 36 -19.63 8.16 5.56
C SER A 36 -18.71 7.16 4.88
N VAL A 37 -18.42 7.36 3.60
CA VAL A 37 -17.45 6.51 2.88
C VAL A 37 -16.08 6.54 3.58
N THR A 38 -15.68 7.69 4.12
CA THR A 38 -14.44 7.84 4.88
C THR A 38 -14.41 6.95 6.12
N SER A 39 -15.45 7.00 6.97
CA SER A 39 -15.51 6.19 8.19
C SER A 39 -15.66 4.70 7.90
N ALA A 40 -16.35 4.33 6.82
CA ALA A 40 -16.39 2.96 6.30
C ALA A 40 -14.98 2.47 5.90
N MET A 41 -14.27 3.25 5.08
CA MET A 41 -12.91 2.93 4.66
C MET A 41 -11.94 2.85 5.84
N GLU A 42 -12.06 3.74 6.82
CA GLU A 42 -11.24 3.73 8.03
C GLU A 42 -11.52 2.52 8.91
N SER A 43 -12.78 2.07 8.98
CA SER A 43 -13.14 0.85 9.72
C SER A 43 -12.61 -0.45 9.07
N LEU A 44 -12.43 -0.44 7.75
CA LEU A 44 -11.95 -1.60 6.98
C LEU A 44 -10.42 -1.64 6.87
N ARG A 45 -9.76 -0.48 6.80
CA ARG A 45 -8.33 -0.40 6.56
C ARG A 45 -7.54 -0.56 7.86
N THR A 46 -6.41 -1.25 7.77
CA THR A 46 -5.39 -1.12 8.82
C THR A 46 -4.66 0.21 8.62
N PRO A 47 -4.53 1.06 9.65
CA PRO A 47 -3.75 2.30 9.53
C PRO A 47 -2.28 1.96 9.25
N HIS A 48 -1.70 2.65 8.26
CA HIS A 48 -0.30 2.54 7.90
C HIS A 48 0.40 3.87 8.19
N PRO A 49 1.70 3.84 8.55
CA PRO A 49 2.44 5.07 8.78
C PRO A 49 2.46 5.92 7.52
N PHE A 50 2.41 7.24 7.73
CA PHE A 50 2.58 8.19 6.64
C PHE A 50 3.97 8.03 6.01
N VAL A 51 4.02 8.04 4.68
CA VAL A 51 5.27 7.94 3.92
C VAL A 51 5.44 9.20 3.08
N SER A 52 6.52 9.96 3.31
CA SER A 52 6.75 11.26 2.66
C SER A 52 6.81 11.19 1.12
N TRP A 53 7.26 10.06 0.57
CA TRP A 53 7.42 9.84 -0.86
C TRP A 53 6.10 9.61 -1.62
N TYR A 54 4.94 9.49 -0.94
CA TYR A 54 3.68 9.13 -1.61
C TYR A 54 3.28 10.09 -2.72
N LYS A 55 3.55 11.39 -2.57
CA LYS A 55 3.20 12.42 -3.57
C LYS A 55 4.01 12.28 -4.87
N ILE A 56 5.20 11.71 -4.79
CA ILE A 56 6.06 11.47 -5.95
C ILE A 56 5.46 10.34 -6.80
N VAL A 57 4.85 9.35 -6.14
CA VAL A 57 4.24 8.19 -6.80
C VAL A 57 2.82 8.49 -7.26
N TRP A 58 2.02 9.16 -6.42
CA TRP A 58 0.59 9.34 -6.61
C TRP A 58 0.26 10.84 -6.72
N PHE A 59 0.45 11.39 -7.91
CA PHE A 59 0.10 12.77 -8.26
C PHE A 59 -1.02 12.81 -9.32
N PRO A 60 -1.78 13.92 -9.41
CA PRO A 60 -2.79 14.09 -10.45
C PRO A 60 -2.17 13.93 -11.85
N GLN A 61 -2.89 13.28 -12.77
CA GLN A 61 -2.40 13.00 -14.14
C GLN A 61 -1.21 12.05 -14.23
N ASN A 62 -0.85 11.32 -13.16
CA ASN A 62 0.12 10.25 -13.27
C ASN A 62 -0.38 9.14 -14.21
N ILE A 63 0.53 8.63 -15.04
CA ILE A 63 0.32 7.40 -15.81
C ILE A 63 0.41 6.21 -14.84
N PRO A 64 -0.68 5.45 -14.60
CA PRO A 64 -0.72 4.41 -13.56
C PRO A 64 0.41 3.38 -13.68
N ARG A 65 0.80 3.02 -14.91
CA ARG A 65 1.93 2.12 -15.16
C ARG A 65 3.24 2.68 -14.61
N MET A 66 3.51 3.97 -14.85
CA MET A 66 4.75 4.60 -14.38
C MET A 66 4.75 4.77 -12.87
N GLY A 67 3.61 5.15 -12.28
CA GLY A 67 3.43 5.16 -10.82
C GLY A 67 3.71 3.80 -10.18
N PHE A 68 3.20 2.72 -10.77
CA PHE A 68 3.43 1.37 -10.27
C PHE A 68 4.92 0.97 -10.34
N ILE A 69 5.60 1.25 -11.45
CA ILE A 69 7.03 0.97 -11.60
C ILE A 69 7.84 1.77 -10.59
N LEU A 70 7.55 3.07 -10.42
CA LEU A 70 8.23 3.93 -9.45
C LEU A 70 7.98 3.48 -8.01
N TRP A 71 6.76 3.06 -7.69
CA TRP A 71 6.43 2.48 -6.39
C TRP A 71 7.26 1.23 -6.10
N LEU A 72 7.40 0.33 -7.08
CA LEU A 72 8.26 -0.84 -6.95
C LEU A 72 9.73 -0.44 -6.76
N ALA A 73 10.20 0.58 -7.48
CA ALA A 73 11.56 1.09 -7.37
C ALA A 73 11.86 1.61 -5.95
N ILE A 74 10.99 2.47 -5.41
CA ILE A 74 11.11 3.00 -4.04
C ILE A 74 11.10 1.87 -3.00
N LYS A 75 10.37 0.79 -3.27
CA LYS A 75 10.30 -0.37 -2.37
C LYS A 75 11.46 -1.37 -2.57
N GLY A 76 12.35 -1.16 -3.53
CA GLY A 76 13.43 -2.10 -3.88
C GLY A 76 12.89 -3.44 -4.41
N ARG A 77 11.77 -3.39 -5.14
CA ARG A 77 11.01 -4.56 -5.61
C ARG A 77 10.91 -4.66 -7.12
N LEU A 78 11.75 -3.95 -7.87
CA LEU A 78 11.90 -4.20 -9.30
C LEU A 78 12.47 -5.60 -9.55
N SER A 79 12.26 -6.15 -10.74
CA SER A 79 12.74 -7.49 -11.10
C SER A 79 14.18 -7.46 -11.59
N THR A 80 15.10 -6.98 -10.75
CA THR A 80 16.55 -6.99 -11.01
C THR A 80 17.12 -8.39 -10.87
N SER A 81 18.21 -8.70 -11.57
CA SER A 81 18.78 -10.07 -11.58
C SER A 81 19.13 -10.60 -10.19
N ASP A 82 19.56 -9.76 -9.24
CA ASP A 82 19.80 -10.15 -7.84
C ASP A 82 18.54 -10.72 -7.16
N ARG A 83 17.36 -10.19 -7.49
CA ARG A 83 16.07 -10.69 -6.98
C ARG A 83 15.57 -11.90 -7.74
N VAL A 84 15.82 -11.95 -9.05
CA VAL A 84 15.47 -13.11 -9.89
C VAL A 84 16.31 -14.33 -9.48
N GLN A 85 17.56 -14.13 -9.08
CA GLN A 85 18.47 -15.19 -8.64
C GLN A 85 17.91 -16.00 -7.46
N HIS A 86 17.05 -15.40 -6.64
CA HIS A 86 16.38 -16.09 -5.55
C HIS A 86 15.42 -17.20 -6.03
N TYR A 87 14.88 -17.06 -7.24
CA TYR A 87 13.96 -18.03 -7.86
C TYR A 87 14.65 -18.91 -8.89
N ASP A 88 15.61 -18.35 -9.63
CA ASP A 88 16.43 -19.07 -10.61
C ASP A 88 17.93 -18.86 -10.32
N PRO A 89 18.58 -19.83 -9.64
CA PRO A 89 20.01 -19.74 -9.31
C PRO A 89 20.93 -19.69 -10.54
N GLN A 90 20.45 -20.07 -11.72
CA GLN A 90 21.24 -20.08 -12.96
C GLN A 90 21.14 -18.76 -13.74
N VAL A 91 20.36 -17.79 -13.27
CA VAL A 91 20.21 -16.50 -13.93
C VAL A 91 21.55 -15.76 -13.99
N VAL A 92 21.81 -15.10 -15.13
CA VAL A 92 22.95 -14.19 -15.27
C VAL A 92 22.71 -12.96 -14.40
N THR A 93 23.55 -12.76 -13.39
CA THR A 93 23.44 -11.61 -12.47
C THR A 93 24.19 -10.38 -12.95
N THR A 94 24.95 -10.46 -14.02
CA THR A 94 25.68 -9.30 -14.58
C THR A 94 24.69 -8.32 -15.22
N CYS A 95 24.88 -7.02 -14.98
CA CYS A 95 24.06 -5.97 -15.55
C CYS A 95 24.16 -5.97 -17.08
N VAL A 96 23.02 -6.12 -17.74
CA VAL A 96 22.92 -6.15 -19.20
C VAL A 96 23.28 -4.82 -19.88
N LEU A 97 23.23 -3.71 -19.14
CA LEU A 97 23.49 -2.38 -19.67
C LEU A 97 24.99 -2.09 -19.80
N CYS A 98 25.76 -2.38 -18.74
CA CYS A 98 27.19 -2.07 -18.69
C CYS A 98 28.09 -3.31 -18.83
N ASN A 99 27.54 -4.51 -18.67
CA ASN A 99 28.25 -5.79 -18.69
C ASN A 99 29.46 -5.88 -17.73
N SER A 100 29.51 -5.07 -16.67
CA SER A 100 30.70 -4.94 -15.81
C SER A 100 30.47 -5.30 -14.34
N GLN A 101 29.29 -5.02 -13.78
CA GLN A 101 28.96 -5.29 -12.38
C GLN A 101 27.63 -6.05 -12.27
N ALA A 102 27.31 -6.53 -11.06
CA ALA A 102 26.05 -7.21 -10.80
C ALA A 102 24.84 -6.25 -10.97
N GLU A 103 23.78 -6.74 -11.58
CA GLU A 103 22.52 -6.03 -11.73
C GLU A 103 21.80 -5.97 -10.39
N THR A 104 21.92 -4.82 -9.75
CA THR A 104 21.17 -4.47 -8.54
C THR A 104 20.43 -3.17 -8.76
N HIS A 105 19.46 -2.90 -7.89
CA HIS A 105 18.74 -1.62 -7.91
C HIS A 105 19.70 -0.43 -7.75
N ALA A 106 20.67 -0.51 -6.83
CA ALA A 106 21.64 0.56 -6.63
C ALA A 106 22.50 0.77 -7.89
N HIS A 107 22.96 -0.34 -8.47
CA HIS A 107 23.77 -0.30 -9.67
C HIS A 107 23.04 0.37 -10.84
N ILE A 108 21.85 -0.12 -11.23
CA ILE A 108 21.11 0.39 -12.39
C ILE A 108 20.86 1.91 -12.29
N PHE A 109 20.48 2.41 -11.11
CA PHE A 109 20.06 3.81 -10.97
C PHE A 109 21.19 4.78 -10.60
N PHE A 110 22.25 4.34 -9.91
CA PHE A 110 23.22 5.27 -9.31
C PHE A 110 24.68 4.99 -9.67
N GLU A 111 25.04 3.77 -10.07
CA GLU A 111 26.46 3.39 -10.25
C GLU A 111 26.79 2.95 -11.69
N CYS A 112 25.77 2.54 -12.46
CA CYS A 112 25.93 2.02 -13.80
C CYS A 112 26.45 3.10 -14.75
N LEU A 113 27.61 2.85 -15.36
CA LEU A 113 28.23 3.76 -16.32
C LEU A 113 27.32 4.05 -17.51
N TYR A 114 26.58 3.04 -17.98
CA TYR A 114 25.64 3.20 -19.08
C TYR A 114 24.47 4.12 -18.69
N SER A 115 23.84 3.86 -17.54
CA SER A 115 22.78 4.73 -17.03
C SER A 115 23.27 6.16 -16.81
N ASN A 116 24.44 6.32 -16.18
CA ASN A 116 25.02 7.63 -15.91
C ASN A 116 25.17 8.45 -17.20
N ALA A 117 25.69 7.84 -18.27
CA ALA A 117 25.85 8.48 -19.57
C ALA A 117 24.53 8.93 -20.23
N ILE A 118 23.37 8.38 -19.84
CA ILE A 118 22.06 8.81 -20.33
C ILE A 118 21.53 10.01 -19.54
N TRP A 119 21.84 10.07 -18.24
CA TRP A 119 21.32 11.09 -17.33
C TRP A 119 22.18 12.36 -17.24
N THR A 120 23.36 12.36 -17.88
CA THR A 120 24.24 13.53 -18.06
C THR A 120 24.01 14.19 -19.42
#